data_AF-A0A7S3EVU3-F1
#
_entry.id   AF-A0A7S3EVU3-F1
#
_cell.length_a   1.000
_cell.length_b   1.000
_cell.length_c   1.000
_cell.angle_alpha   90.00
_cell.angle_beta   90.00
_cell.angle_gamma   90.00
#
_symmetry.space_group_name_H-M   'P 1'
#
loop_
_entity.id
_entity.type
_entity.pdbx_description
1 polymer ?
#
loop_
_entity_poly.entity_id
_entity_poly.type
_entity_poly.pdbx_seq_one_letter_code
_entity_poly.pdbx_strand_id
1 'polypeptide(L)'
;ETGLEPPRQEMGLAQFAREILSPHNNAVAPLTAADLSQPLAHYWVATSHNSYIVGDQLTGISTAAAYRRQLLQGMRHVEVDCWDGRNGPEVTHGMTFVTRESFVA
;
A
#
# COMPACT_ATOMS: atom_id res chain seq x y z
N GLU A 1 41.95 43.16 10.10
CA GLU A 1 40.84 42.34 9.56
C GLU A 1 41.35 40.92 9.36
N THR A 2 41.32 40.09 10.40
CA THR A 2 41.71 38.67 10.31
C THR A 2 40.44 37.84 10.18
N GLY A 3 39.98 37.66 8.93
CA GLY A 3 38.88 36.75 8.62
C GLY A 3 39.33 35.31 8.82
N LEU A 4 39.19 34.79 10.03
CA LEU A 4 39.34 33.37 10.31
C LEU A 4 38.21 32.64 9.54
N GLU A 5 38.61 31.85 8.55
CA GLU A 5 37.73 30.86 7.91
C GLU A 5 37.01 30.06 9.01
N PRO A 6 35.68 29.85 8.90
CA PRO A 6 34.96 29.06 9.88
C PRO A 6 35.59 27.66 9.99
N PRO A 7 35.63 27.06 11.20
CA PRO A 7 36.26 25.76 11.39
C PRO A 7 35.63 24.74 10.44
N ARG A 8 36.48 23.97 9.74
CA ARG A 8 36.02 22.87 8.88
C ARG A 8 35.20 21.91 9.72
N GLN A 9 33.98 21.66 9.28
CA GLN A 9 33.12 20.70 9.94
C GLN A 9 33.61 19.29 9.55
N GLU A 10 34.46 18.71 10.38
CA GLU A 10 34.96 17.35 10.18
C GLU A 10 33.92 16.33 10.62
N MET A 11 33.59 15.40 9.73
CA MET A 11 32.66 14.31 9.98
C MET A 11 33.43 13.07 10.42
N GLY A 12 33.26 12.64 11.67
CA GLY A 12 33.85 11.40 12.16
C GLY A 12 33.27 10.17 11.45
N LEU A 13 34.02 9.05 11.40
CA LEU A 13 33.61 7.82 10.71
C LEU A 13 32.21 7.32 11.13
N ALA A 14 31.87 7.41 12.41
CA ALA A 14 30.55 7.01 12.91
C ALA A 14 29.42 7.91 12.37
N GLN A 15 29.69 9.20 12.21
CA GLN A 15 28.74 10.13 11.60
C GLN A 15 28.63 9.86 10.10
N PHE A 16 29.75 9.63 9.41
CA PHE A 16 29.75 9.27 7.99
C PHE A 16 28.95 7.99 7.72
N ALA A 17 29.15 6.95 8.52
CA ALA A 17 28.38 5.71 8.41
C ALA A 17 26.87 5.95 8.63
N ARG A 18 26.50 6.80 9.60
CA ARG A 18 25.08 7.18 9.81
C ARG A 18 24.51 7.92 8.61
N GLU A 19 25.25 8.85 8.01
CA GLU A 19 24.75 9.59 6.85
C GLU A 19 24.56 8.70 5.63
N ILE A 20 25.51 7.81 5.33
CA ILE A 20 25.41 6.86 4.22
C ILE A 20 24.23 5.91 4.38
N LEU A 21 23.91 5.51 5.62
CA LEU A 21 22.77 4.65 5.94
C LEU A 21 21.49 5.44 6.21
N SER A 22 21.53 6.77 6.18
CA SER A 22 20.38 7.60 6.47
C SER A 22 19.37 7.58 5.31
N PRO A 23 18.10 7.90 5.56
CA PRO A 23 17.10 8.07 4.49
C PRO A 23 17.47 9.14 3.46
N HIS A 24 18.35 10.10 3.80
CA HIS A 24 18.82 11.14 2.88
C HIS A 24 19.71 10.60 1.76
N ASN A 25 20.32 9.43 1.97
CA ASN A 25 21.14 8.73 0.98
C ASN A 25 20.41 7.52 0.38
N ASN A 26 19.08 7.54 0.36
CA ASN A 26 18.29 6.50 -0.28
C ASN A 26 18.49 6.54 -1.81
N ALA A 27 18.85 5.41 -2.41
CA ALA A 27 19.02 5.29 -3.85
C ALA A 27 17.70 5.48 -4.62
N VAL A 28 16.56 5.23 -3.97
CA VAL A 28 15.23 5.44 -4.55
C VAL A 28 14.85 6.91 -4.37
N ALA A 29 14.71 7.61 -5.50
CA ALA A 29 14.23 8.98 -5.50
C ALA A 29 12.82 9.08 -4.88
N PRO A 30 12.52 10.18 -4.15
CA PRO A 30 11.19 10.38 -3.61
C PRO A 30 10.16 10.47 -4.75
N LEU A 31 8.95 9.97 -4.48
CA LEU A 31 7.83 10.07 -5.42
C LEU A 31 7.52 11.54 -5.69
N THR A 32 7.44 11.90 -6.97
CA THR A 32 6.96 13.21 -7.43
C THR A 32 5.45 13.16 -7.65
N ALA A 33 4.78 14.31 -7.52
CA ALA A 33 3.36 14.40 -7.82
C ALA A 33 3.12 14.05 -9.29
N ALA A 34 2.19 13.11 -9.55
CA ALA A 34 1.75 12.81 -10.90
C ALA A 34 0.83 13.95 -11.41
N ASP A 35 0.89 14.24 -12.71
CA ASP A 35 -0.10 15.07 -13.37
C ASP A 35 -1.43 14.29 -13.43
N LEU A 36 -2.45 14.75 -12.71
CA LEU A 36 -3.77 14.11 -12.64
C LEU A 36 -4.83 14.78 -13.55
N SER A 37 -4.40 15.57 -14.54
CA SER A 37 -5.31 16.30 -15.44
C SER A 37 -5.79 15.51 -16.67
N GLN A 38 -5.18 14.37 -16.97
CA GLN A 38 -5.54 13.54 -18.12
C GLN A 38 -6.77 12.66 -17.82
N PRO A 39 -7.40 12.06 -18.84
CA PRO A 39 -8.45 11.06 -18.64
C PRO A 39 -7.95 9.83 -17.87
N LEU A 40 -8.84 9.15 -17.11
CA LEU A 40 -8.50 7.99 -16.27
C LEU A 40 -7.76 6.88 -17.03
N ALA A 41 -8.10 6.66 -18.30
CA ALA A 41 -7.49 5.63 -19.15
C ALA A 41 -5.99 5.85 -19.44
N HIS A 42 -5.44 7.02 -19.10
CA HIS A 42 -4.03 7.34 -19.31
C HIS A 42 -3.14 6.98 -18.10
N TYR A 43 -3.74 6.46 -17.02
CA TYR A 43 -3.02 6.14 -15.79
C TYR A 43 -2.95 4.63 -15.56
N TRP A 44 -1.84 4.18 -15.00
CA TRP A 44 -1.84 2.90 -14.30
C TRP A 44 -2.58 3.04 -12.98
N VAL A 45 -3.50 2.11 -12.73
CA VAL A 45 -4.29 2.07 -11.50
C VAL A 45 -3.87 0.83 -10.73
N ALA A 46 -3.44 1.02 -9.48
CA ALA A 46 -3.15 -0.09 -8.59
C ALA A 46 -4.47 -0.81 -8.24
N THR A 47 -4.64 -2.03 -8.76
CA THR A 47 -5.87 -2.83 -8.64
C THR A 47 -5.65 -4.07 -7.79
N SER A 48 -6.67 -4.44 -7.06
CA SER A 48 -6.77 -5.74 -6.39
C SER A 48 -7.87 -6.60 -7.02
N HIS A 49 -7.63 -7.92 -7.02
CA HIS A 49 -8.54 -8.97 -7.44
C HIS A 49 -8.92 -9.82 -6.23
N ASN A 50 -10.20 -10.17 -6.11
CA ASN A 50 -10.80 -10.85 -4.96
C ASN A 50 -10.33 -10.25 -3.63
N SER A 51 -10.49 -8.94 -3.49
CA SER A 51 -9.87 -8.12 -2.45
C SER A 51 -10.25 -8.52 -1.02
N TYR A 52 -11.35 -9.24 -0.84
CA TYR A 52 -11.79 -9.77 0.44
C TYR A 52 -10.93 -10.95 0.93
N ILE A 53 -10.23 -11.66 0.04
CA ILE A 53 -9.53 -12.91 0.38
C ILE A 53 -8.15 -12.63 0.97
N VAL A 54 -7.90 -13.19 2.15
CA VAL A 54 -6.56 -13.40 2.70
C VAL A 54 -6.21 -14.87 2.56
N GLY A 55 -5.14 -15.14 1.80
CA GLY A 55 -4.64 -16.50 1.56
C GLY A 55 -5.04 -17.04 0.19
N ASP A 56 -5.44 -18.31 0.17
CA ASP A 56 -5.73 -19.08 -1.04
C ASP A 56 -7.13 -18.82 -1.61
N GLN A 57 -7.29 -18.99 -2.93
CA GLN A 57 -8.56 -18.77 -3.63
C GLN A 57 -9.63 -19.82 -3.30
N LEU A 58 -9.25 -21.03 -2.86
CA LEU A 58 -10.21 -22.12 -2.60
C LEU A 58 -10.56 -22.25 -1.12
N THR A 59 -9.66 -21.86 -0.22
CA THR A 59 -9.77 -22.13 1.23
C THR A 59 -9.42 -20.94 2.13
N GLY A 60 -9.19 -19.77 1.54
CA GLY A 60 -8.78 -18.56 2.26
C GLY A 60 -9.87 -17.95 3.15
N ILE A 61 -9.52 -16.84 3.79
CA ILE A 61 -10.41 -16.12 4.70
C ILE A 61 -10.90 -14.85 4.02
N SER A 62 -12.22 -14.71 3.87
CA SER A 62 -12.85 -13.42 3.56
C SER A 62 -12.83 -12.52 4.79
N THR A 63 -12.27 -11.31 4.68
CA THR A 63 -12.28 -10.32 5.77
C THR A 63 -12.30 -8.85 5.30
N ALA A 64 -13.08 -8.00 5.98
CA ALA A 64 -13.14 -6.55 5.80
C ALA A 64 -11.78 -5.89 6.05
N ALA A 65 -10.96 -6.50 6.91
CA ALA A 65 -9.60 -6.05 7.18
C ALA A 65 -8.68 -6.14 5.94
N ALA A 66 -8.97 -7.05 5.00
CA ALA A 66 -8.23 -7.17 3.74
C ALA A 66 -8.41 -5.92 2.88
N TYR A 67 -9.64 -5.42 2.75
CA TYR A 67 -9.92 -4.16 2.07
C TYR A 67 -9.19 -2.99 2.72
N ARG A 68 -9.30 -2.87 4.05
CA ARG A 68 -8.63 -1.81 4.81
C ARG A 68 -7.12 -1.82 4.55
N ARG A 69 -6.49 -2.98 4.63
CA ARG A 69 -5.04 -3.12 4.39
C ARG A 69 -4.66 -2.66 2.98
N GLN A 70 -5.40 -3.08 1.97
CA GLN A 70 -5.07 -2.79 0.57
C GLN A 70 -5.25 -1.31 0.23
N LEU A 71 -6.31 -0.68 0.74
CA LEU A 71 -6.53 0.76 0.58
C LEU A 71 -5.42 1.58 1.27
N LEU A 72 -4.99 1.16 2.47
CA LEU A 72 -3.86 1.79 3.17
C LEU A 72 -2.52 1.59 2.44
N GLN A 73 -2.36 0.51 1.69
CA GLN A 73 -1.19 0.25 0.84
C GLN A 73 -1.21 1.02 -0.48
N GLY A 74 -2.26 1.81 -0.75
CA GLY A 74 -2.34 2.66 -1.94
C GLY A 74 -3.09 2.03 -3.11
N MET A 75 -3.76 0.88 -2.94
CA MET A 75 -4.70 0.37 -3.94
C MET A 75 -5.82 1.38 -4.20
N ARG A 76 -6.27 1.44 -5.44
CA ARG A 76 -7.31 2.37 -5.92
C ARG A 76 -8.52 1.66 -6.53
N HIS A 77 -8.41 0.36 -6.76
CA HIS A 77 -9.51 -0.50 -7.16
C HIS A 77 -9.57 -1.74 -6.27
N VAL A 78 -10.77 -2.12 -5.85
CA VAL A 78 -11.05 -3.32 -5.06
C VAL A 78 -12.23 -4.07 -5.65
N GLU A 79 -12.25 -5.38 -5.43
CA GLU A 79 -13.29 -6.29 -5.91
C GLU A 79 -14.15 -6.79 -4.75
N VAL A 80 -15.46 -6.88 -4.98
CA VAL A 80 -16.44 -7.34 -4.00
C VAL A 80 -17.36 -8.36 -4.67
N ASP A 81 -17.22 -9.62 -4.29
CA ASP A 81 -18.04 -10.70 -4.81
C ASP A 81 -19.26 -10.88 -3.91
N CYS A 82 -20.39 -10.28 -4.30
CA CYS A 82 -21.62 -10.31 -3.53
C CYS A 82 -22.42 -11.59 -3.77
N TRP A 83 -22.77 -12.29 -2.69
CA TRP A 83 -23.61 -13.48 -2.67
C TRP A 83 -24.78 -13.31 -1.72
N ASP A 84 -25.88 -13.99 -1.99
CA ASP A 84 -26.99 -14.09 -1.05
C ASP A 84 -26.55 -14.86 0.20
N GLY A 85 -26.75 -14.24 1.37
CA GLY A 85 -26.48 -14.83 2.68
C GLY A 85 -27.75 -14.98 3.52
N ARG A 86 -27.62 -15.59 4.70
CA ARG A 86 -28.79 -15.90 5.55
C ARG A 86 -29.47 -14.64 6.11
N ASN A 87 -28.69 -13.61 6.42
CA ASN A 87 -29.14 -12.39 7.09
C ASN A 87 -28.98 -11.14 6.20
N GLY A 88 -28.71 -11.32 4.91
CA GLY A 88 -28.35 -10.24 3.98
C GLY A 88 -27.22 -10.65 3.04
N PRO A 89 -26.74 -9.73 2.18
CA PRO A 89 -25.63 -10.01 1.28
C PRO A 89 -24.34 -10.31 2.05
N GLU A 90 -23.60 -11.30 1.57
CA GLU A 90 -22.30 -11.74 2.09
C GLU A 90 -21.24 -11.67 0.98
N VAL A 91 -19.98 -11.54 1.37
CA VAL A 91 -18.82 -11.54 0.47
C VAL A 91 -18.06 -12.86 0.62
N THR A 92 -17.80 -13.53 -0.51
CA THR A 92 -17.01 -14.77 -0.57
C THR A 92 -16.66 -15.16 -2.01
N HIS A 93 -15.76 -16.13 -2.18
CA HIS A 93 -15.46 -16.71 -3.48
C HIS A 93 -16.42 -17.88 -3.77
N GLY A 94 -17.23 -17.69 -4.80
CA GLY A 94 -18.31 -18.61 -5.15
C GLY A 94 -17.87 -20.05 -5.33
N MET A 95 -18.69 -20.99 -4.85
CA MET A 95 -18.47 -22.43 -5.03
C MET A 95 -17.12 -22.94 -4.49
N THR A 96 -16.55 -22.25 -3.50
CA THR A 96 -15.31 -22.65 -2.81
C THR A 96 -15.53 -22.77 -1.30
N PHE A 97 -14.45 -23.05 -0.56
CA PHE A 97 -14.42 -23.07 0.90
C PHE A 97 -13.90 -21.77 1.51
N VAL A 98 -13.76 -20.70 0.72
CA VAL A 98 -13.43 -19.37 1.27
C VAL A 98 -14.51 -18.97 2.28
N THR A 99 -14.12 -18.41 3.42
CA THR A 99 -15.09 -18.01 4.45
C THR A 99 -16.05 -16.95 3.92
N ARG A 100 -17.21 -16.82 4.56
CA ARG A 100 -18.24 -15.84 4.20
C ARG A 100 -18.26 -14.74 5.25
N GLU A 101 -18.37 -13.50 4.80
CA GLU A 101 -18.44 -12.34 5.69
C GLU A 101 -19.63 -11.46 5.32
N SER A 102 -20.31 -10.89 6.32
CA SER A 102 -21.43 -9.96 6.06
C SER A 102 -20.94 -8.73 5.29
N PHE A 103 -21.68 -8.34 4.25
CA PHE A 103 -21.41 -7.09 3.53
C PHE A 103 -21.73 -5.84 4.38
N VAL A 104 -22.72 -5.94 5.28
CA VAL A 104 -23.08 -4.90 6.23
C VAL A 104 -22.41 -5.27 7.56
N ALA A 105 -21.24 -4.69 7.81
CA ALA A 105 -20.52 -4.82 9.07
C ALA A 105 -21.12 -3.93 10.16
#